data_AF-A0A7C0Y479-F1
#
_entry.id   AF-A0A7C0Y479-F1
#
_cell.length_a   1.000
_cell.length_b   1.000
_cell.length_c   1.000
_cell.angle_alpha   90.00
_cell.angle_beta   90.00
_cell.angle_gamma   90.00
#
_symmetry.space_group_name_H-M   'P 1'
#
loop_
_entity.id
_entity.type
_entity.pdbx_description
1 polymer ?
#
loop_
_entity_poly.entity_id
_entity_poly.type
_entity_poly.pdbx_seq_one_letter_code
_entity_poly.pdbx_strand_id
1 'polypeptide(L)'
;MKRFADPNAEYVFINWPEDELKPEYGIPFDIKGVELGHKDNKCTFEYVLKIAEIVHAADIEGEIDKVLEARGIKAVFNGLRFITKDDYET
;
A
#
# COMPACT_ATOMS: atom_id res chain seq x y z
N MET A 1 4.90 20.13 -6.67
CA MET A 1 4.41 18.73 -6.72
C MET A 1 3.53 18.60 -7.95
N LYS A 2 3.99 17.93 -9.02
CA LYS A 2 3.13 17.64 -10.17
C LYS A 2 2.21 16.49 -9.74
N ARG A 3 0.89 16.67 -9.82
CA ARG A 3 -0.08 15.61 -9.51
C ARG A 3 0.02 14.56 -10.62
N PHE A 4 0.44 13.35 -10.27
CA PHE A 4 0.66 12.23 -11.21
C PHE A 4 -0.60 11.41 -11.48
N ALA A 5 -1.70 11.69 -10.79
CA ALA A 5 -2.99 11.02 -10.96
C ALA A 5 -4.05 12.03 -11.45
N ASP A 6 -4.78 11.65 -12.49
CA ASP A 6 -5.94 12.41 -13.01
C ASP A 6 -7.08 12.35 -11.97
N PRO A 7 -7.60 13.49 -11.48
CA PRO A 7 -8.70 13.50 -10.52
C PRO A 7 -10.02 12.96 -11.07
N ASN A 8 -10.16 12.81 -12.39
CA ASN A 8 -11.36 12.24 -13.03
C ASN A 8 -11.15 10.80 -13.50
N ALA A 9 -10.08 10.12 -13.05
CA ALA A 9 -9.86 8.72 -13.39
C ALA A 9 -10.97 7.83 -12.82
N GLU A 10 -11.44 6.89 -13.64
CA GLU A 10 -12.40 5.86 -13.25
C GLU A 10 -11.70 4.50 -13.12
N TYR A 11 -12.21 3.64 -12.23
CA TYR A 11 -11.67 2.31 -11.99
C TYR A 11 -12.59 1.25 -12.60
N VAL A 12 -12.01 0.39 -13.45
CA VAL A 12 -12.69 -0.78 -14.00
C VAL A 12 -12.14 -2.01 -13.31
N PHE A 13 -13.03 -2.79 -12.71
CA PHE A 13 -12.69 -4.10 -12.12
C PHE A 13 -12.91 -5.18 -13.17
N ILE A 14 -11.95 -6.09 -13.25
CA ILE A 14 -12.00 -7.26 -14.12
C ILE A 14 -11.93 -8.52 -13.27
N ASN A 15 -12.49 -9.61 -13.77
CA ASN A 15 -12.29 -10.93 -13.18
C ASN A 15 -11.01 -11.54 -13.75
N TRP A 16 -9.88 -11.29 -13.09
CA TRP A 16 -8.57 -11.80 -13.52
C TRP A 16 -8.30 -13.20 -12.94
N PRO A 17 -7.80 -14.17 -13.74
CA PRO A 17 -7.30 -14.05 -15.12
C PRO A 17 -8.33 -14.39 -16.23
N GLU A 18 -9.61 -14.52 -15.90
CA GLU A 18 -10.64 -14.96 -16.85
C GLU A 18 -10.95 -13.91 -17.94
N ASP A 19 -10.85 -12.62 -17.59
CA ASP A 19 -11.06 -11.50 -18.49
C ASP A 19 -9.77 -11.06 -19.19
N GLU A 20 -9.85 -10.85 -20.50
CA GLU A 20 -8.76 -10.28 -21.29
C GLU A 20 -8.63 -8.76 -21.05
N LEU A 21 -7.40 -8.26 -20.88
CA LEU A 21 -7.13 -6.83 -20.76
C LEU A 21 -7.33 -6.12 -22.10
N LYS A 22 -8.32 -5.23 -22.16
CA LYS A 22 -8.61 -4.44 -23.36
C LYS A 22 -8.17 -2.99 -23.22
N PRO A 23 -7.70 -2.34 -24.30
CA PRO A 23 -7.32 -0.92 -24.28
C PRO A 23 -8.45 0.02 -23.82
N GLU A 24 -9.71 -0.37 -24.03
CA GLU A 24 -10.89 0.37 -23.58
C GLU A 24 -11.06 0.42 -22.05
N TYR A 25 -10.37 -0.43 -21.28
CA TYR A 25 -10.40 -0.44 -19.80
C TYR A 25 -9.43 0.56 -19.16
N GLY A 26 -8.56 1.20 -19.96
CA GLY A 26 -7.55 2.14 -19.47
C GLY A 26 -6.21 1.49 -19.14
N ILE A 27 -5.47 2.07 -18.19
CA ILE A 27 -4.11 1.63 -17.82
C ILE A 27 -4.21 0.55 -16.73
N PRO A 28 -3.80 -0.70 -17.00
CA PRO A 28 -3.87 -1.74 -15.99
C PRO A 28 -2.86 -1.48 -14.87
N PHE A 29 -3.32 -1.60 -13.62
CA PHE A 29 -2.50 -1.48 -12.41
C PHE A 29 -2.90 -2.56 -11.41
N ASP A 30 -2.00 -2.89 -10.47
CA ASP A 30 -2.26 -3.92 -9.43
C ASP A 30 -2.60 -5.34 -9.97
N ILE A 31 -2.31 -5.60 -11.25
CA ILE A 31 -2.52 -6.89 -11.92
C ILE A 31 -1.15 -7.52 -12.23
N LYS A 32 -1.05 -8.85 -12.12
CA LYS A 32 0.22 -9.54 -12.37
C LYS A 32 0.65 -9.39 -13.83
N GLY A 33 1.85 -8.87 -14.06
CA GLY A 33 2.47 -8.80 -15.38
C GLY A 33 2.17 -7.54 -16.20
N VAL A 34 1.41 -6.58 -15.65
CA VAL A 34 1.14 -5.29 -16.31
C VAL A 34 2.15 -4.21 -15.88
N GLU A 35 2.24 -3.13 -16.66
CA GLU A 35 3.24 -2.08 -16.45
C GLU A 35 3.10 -1.36 -15.11
N LEU A 36 1.89 -1.10 -14.62
CA LEU A 36 1.65 -0.55 -13.28
C LEU A 36 1.21 -1.64 -12.29
N GLY A 37 1.58 -2.89 -12.53
CA GLY A 37 1.41 -3.96 -11.57
C GLY A 37 2.46 -3.88 -10.47
N HIS A 38 2.43 -4.85 -9.57
CA HIS A 38 3.50 -5.03 -8.61
C HIS A 38 4.84 -5.18 -9.33
N LYS A 39 5.73 -4.22 -9.11
CA LYS A 39 7.12 -4.22 -9.58
C LYS A 39 8.01 -4.31 -8.35
N ASP A 40 9.04 -5.14 -8.40
CA ASP A 40 10.03 -5.24 -7.31
C ASP A 40 9.43 -5.50 -5.91
N ASN A 41 8.32 -6.23 -5.82
CA ASN A 41 7.52 -6.50 -4.59
C ASN A 41 6.88 -5.25 -3.94
N LYS A 42 6.62 -4.23 -4.75
CA LYS A 42 6.06 -2.95 -4.31
C LYS A 42 4.65 -2.80 -4.87
N CYS A 43 3.68 -2.49 -4.01
CA CYS A 43 2.33 -2.20 -4.45
C CYS A 43 2.31 -0.91 -5.30
N THR A 44 1.42 -0.81 -6.29
CA THR A 44 1.20 0.44 -7.05
C THR A 44 1.02 1.67 -6.14
N PHE A 45 0.50 1.44 -4.93
CA PHE A 45 0.25 2.45 -3.89
C PHE A 45 1.49 2.94 -3.14
N GLU A 46 2.67 2.53 -3.57
CA GLU A 46 3.95 2.87 -2.99
C GLU A 46 4.40 4.32 -3.23
N TYR A 47 3.59 5.29 -2.76
CA TYR A 47 4.03 6.49 -2.04
C TYR A 47 4.79 6.09 -0.73
N VAL A 48 5.74 5.16 -0.86
CA VAL A 48 6.50 4.41 0.17
C VAL A 48 7.12 5.27 1.21
N LEU A 49 7.70 6.39 0.77
CA LEU A 49 8.59 7.16 1.61
C LEU A 49 7.87 7.62 2.88
N LYS A 50 6.59 7.97 2.77
CA LYS A 50 5.79 8.43 3.90
C LYS A 50 5.38 7.31 4.85
N ILE A 51 5.03 6.14 4.33
CA ILE A 51 4.72 4.97 5.16
C ILE A 51 5.98 4.45 5.85
N ALA A 52 7.11 4.41 5.13
CA ALA A 52 8.40 4.01 5.67
C ALA A 52 8.86 4.92 6.81
N GLU A 53 8.67 6.23 6.69
CA GLU A 53 8.98 7.19 7.75
C GLU A 53 8.13 6.95 9.01
N ILE A 54 6.84 6.68 8.83
CA ILE A 54 5.90 6.39 9.92
C ILE A 54 6.23 5.07 10.62
N VAL A 55 6.56 4.02 9.86
CA VAL A 55 6.96 2.72 10.42
C VAL A 55 8.32 2.81 11.11
N HIS A 56 9.28 3.53 10.53
CA HIS A 56 10.61 3.74 11.14
C HIS A 56 10.53 4.42 12.50
N ALA A 57 9.81 5.54 12.59
CA ALA A 57 9.61 6.24 13.86
C ALA A 57 8.87 5.37 14.90
N ALA A 58 7.95 4.50 14.46
CA ALA A 58 7.22 3.61 15.35
C ALA A 58 8.10 2.49 15.95
N ASP A 59 9.08 1.99 15.18
CA ASP A 59 9.89 0.83 15.54
C ASP A 59 11.14 1.20 16.37
N ILE A 60 11.82 2.30 16.02
CA ILE A 60 13.08 2.69 16.67
C ILE A 60 12.82 3.36 18.04
N GLU A 61 13.51 2.87 19.07
CA GLU A 61 13.46 3.44 20.41
C GLU A 61 14.00 4.89 20.43
N GLY A 62 13.27 5.79 21.08
CA GLY A 62 13.60 7.21 21.12
C GLY A 62 13.16 8.01 19.88
N GLU A 63 12.59 7.37 18.86
CA GLU A 63 12.19 8.02 17.61
C GLU A 63 10.68 8.18 17.43
N ILE A 64 9.90 7.73 18.41
CA ILE A 64 8.44 7.68 18.39
C ILE A 64 7.75 9.03 18.17
N ASP A 65 8.47 10.13 18.40
CA ASP A 65 7.98 11.50 18.23
C ASP A 65 8.53 12.18 16.94
N LYS A 66 9.27 11.46 16.10
CA LYS A 66 9.76 12.00 14.81
C LYS A 66 8.62 12.30 13.84
N VAL A 67 7.54 11.50 13.86
CA VAL A 67 6.29 11.79 13.16
C VAL A 67 5.10 11.45 14.05
N LEU A 68 4.03 12.25 13.96
CA LEU A 68 2.88 12.18 14.88
C LEU A 68 2.13 10.84 14.78
N GLU A 69 2.09 10.26 13.58
CA GLU A 69 1.39 9.03 13.26
C GLU A 69 2.06 7.77 13.84
N ALA A 70 3.34 7.85 14.21
CA ALA A 70 4.14 6.72 14.70
C ALA A 70 3.57 6.08 15.97
N ARG A 71 3.03 6.91 16.88
CA ARG A 71 2.37 6.41 18.11
C ARG A 71 1.11 5.61 17.79
N GLY A 72 0.32 6.09 16.84
CA GLY A 72 -0.92 5.43 16.40
C GLY A 72 -0.63 4.10 15.73
N ILE A 73 0.30 4.06 14.76
CA ILE A 73 0.63 2.81 14.06
C ILE A 73 1.26 1.78 15.03
N LYS A 74 2.09 2.23 15.97
CA LYS A 74 2.65 1.36 17.03
C LYS A 74 1.56 0.76 17.91
N ALA A 75 0.54 1.55 18.27
CA ALA A 75 -0.59 1.05 19.05
C ALA A 75 -1.41 0.01 18.27
N VAL A 76 -1.64 0.22 16.98
CA VAL A 76 -2.32 -0.74 16.10
C VAL A 76 -1.51 -2.04 15.98
N PHE A 77 -0.20 -1.97 15.72
CA PHE A 77 0.66 -3.15 15.62
C PHE A 77 0.76 -3.92 16.94
N ASN A 78 0.84 -3.22 18.06
CA ASN A 78 0.78 -3.87 19.37
C ASN A 78 -0.59 -4.54 19.60
N GLY A 79 -1.68 -3.87 19.23
CA GLY A 79 -3.02 -4.44 19.30
C GLY A 79 -3.17 -5.71 18.47
N LEU A 80 -2.71 -5.68 17.22
CA LEU A 80 -2.66 -6.84 16.33
C LEU A 80 -1.88 -8.00 16.98
N ARG A 81 -0.67 -7.73 17.50
CA ARG A 81 0.15 -8.73 18.22
C ARG A 81 -0.57 -9.40 19.39
N PHE A 82 -1.54 -8.73 20.02
CA PHE A 82 -2.29 -9.32 21.15
C PHE A 82 -3.50 -10.15 20.71
N ILE A 83 -4.04 -9.89 19.52
CA ILE A 83 -5.30 -10.52 19.05
C ILE A 83 -5.09 -11.53 17.94
N THR A 84 -3.92 -11.53 17.31
CA THR A 84 -3.52 -12.51 16.31
C THR A 84 -2.58 -13.51 16.96
N LYS A 85 -2.78 -14.79 16.71
CA LYS A 85 -1.87 -15.83 17.21
C LYS A 85 -0.54 -15.79 16.47
N ASP A 86 -0.61 -15.50 15.18
CA ASP A 86 0.49 -15.40 14.24
C ASP A 86 0.07 -14.61 12.99
N ASP A 87 1.00 -14.37 12.07
CA ASP A 87 0.81 -13.54 10.87
C ASP A 87 -0.13 -14.16 9.82
N TYR A 88 -0.56 -15.42 9.98
CA TYR A 88 -1.48 -16.08 9.03
C TYR A 88 -2.96 -15.80 9.34
N GLU A 89 -3.26 -15.18 10.47
CA GLU A 89 -4.62 -14.86 10.89
C GLU A 89 -5.06 -13.42 10.52
N THR A 90 -4.24 -12.66 9.78
CA THR A 90 -4.50 -11.25 9.42
C THR A 90 -4.39 -10.98 7.93
#